data_AF-A0A7W8IJ14-F1
#
_entry.id   AF-A0A7W8IJ14-F1
#
_cell.length_a   1.000
_cell.length_b   1.000
_cell.length_c   1.000
_cell.angle_alpha   90.00
_cell.angle_beta   90.00
_cell.angle_gamma   90.00
#
_symmetry.space_group_name_H-M   'P 1'
#
loop_
_entity.id
_entity.type
_entity.pdbx_description
1 polymer ?
#
loop_
_entity_poly.entity_id
_entity_poly.type
_entity_poly.pdbx_seq_one_letter_code
_entity_poly.pdbx_strand_id
1 'polypeptide(L)'
;MAHLACVGSEHINGVARLHTELLKSDVLHDFYELWPEKFMNVTNGVTPRRWLAVSNPEQTELMISKIGQDWIGDLDQISQLERYAEDSAFRAEWRNVQYAVKVRLTQYIADTTGIAVDPKSMFDAQVKRIHEYKRQHLNVLYILTQYHRLKKNPRLEIAARTFLFGGKAAPGYFMAKLIIKLITSVAEVINSDPEVNQQLKVVFLPDYNVTFGQLVYPAADLSEQISTAAEG
;
A
#
# COMPACT_ATOMS: atom_id res chain seq x y z
N MET A 1 29.44 -5.11 11.44
CA MET A 1 29.11 -5.60 10.08
C MET A 1 29.10 -4.47 9.05
N ALA A 2 28.35 -3.37 9.23
CA ALA A 2 28.27 -2.29 8.24
C ALA A 2 29.64 -1.66 7.87
N HIS A 3 30.48 -1.31 8.85
CA HIS A 3 31.80 -0.73 8.59
C HIS A 3 32.71 -1.69 7.80
N LEU A 4 32.69 -2.98 8.14
CA LEU A 4 33.46 -4.00 7.40
C LEU A 4 32.99 -4.11 5.94
N ALA A 5 31.67 -4.04 5.71
CA ALA A 5 31.13 -4.01 4.35
C ALA A 5 31.58 -2.75 3.59
N CYS A 6 31.59 -1.58 4.23
CA CYS A 6 32.04 -0.33 3.59
C CYS A 6 33.51 -0.40 3.16
N VAL A 7 34.38 -0.96 4.01
CA VAL A 7 35.80 -1.16 3.70
C VAL A 7 35.99 -2.19 2.59
N GLY A 8 35.29 -3.33 2.68
CA GLY A 8 35.46 -4.47 1.77
C GLY A 8 34.76 -4.35 0.42
N SER A 9 33.89 -3.35 0.22
CA SER A 9 33.14 -3.15 -1.01
C SER A 9 33.76 -2.06 -1.89
N GLU A 10 33.63 -2.25 -3.20
CA GLU A 10 33.99 -1.24 -4.22
C GLU A 10 32.86 -0.22 -4.40
N HIS A 11 31.61 -0.63 -4.18
CA HIS A 11 30.43 0.22 -4.35
C HIS A 11 29.49 0.07 -3.14
N ILE A 12 28.90 1.18 -2.72
CA ILE A 12 27.93 1.30 -1.63
C ILE A 12 26.74 2.07 -2.17
N ASN A 13 25.53 1.51 -2.08
CA ASN A 13 24.36 2.17 -2.64
C ASN A 13 23.20 2.31 -1.66
N GLY A 14 22.55 3.47 -1.72
CA GLY A 14 21.20 3.62 -1.17
C GLY A 14 20.13 3.17 -2.17
N VAL A 15 18.89 3.12 -1.69
CA VAL A 15 17.74 2.55 -2.41
C VAL A 15 16.68 3.58 -2.84
N ALA A 16 16.95 4.85 -2.57
CA ALA A 16 16.20 6.02 -2.99
C ALA A 16 17.10 7.25 -2.83
N ARG A 17 16.90 8.30 -3.64
CA ARG A 17 17.78 9.49 -3.60
C ARG A 17 17.94 10.06 -2.19
N LEU A 18 16.84 10.32 -1.49
CA LEU A 18 16.88 10.84 -0.11
C LEU A 18 17.60 9.89 0.86
N HIS A 19 17.34 8.58 0.75
CA HIS A 19 18.03 7.58 1.57
C HIS A 19 19.53 7.57 1.30
N THR A 20 19.95 7.70 0.04
CA THR A 20 21.36 7.78 -0.34
C THR A 20 22.02 9.03 0.22
N GLU A 21 21.34 10.17 0.23
CA GLU A 21 21.88 11.39 0.85
C GLU A 21 22.04 11.24 2.37
N LEU A 22 21.06 10.68 3.08
CA LEU A 22 21.17 10.39 4.52
C LEU A 22 22.30 9.41 4.86
N LEU A 23 22.57 8.44 3.98
CA LEU A 23 23.73 7.56 4.14
C LEU A 23 25.05 8.34 4.08
N LYS A 24 25.15 9.34 3.19
CA LYS A 24 26.36 10.15 3.02
C LYS A 24 26.51 11.22 4.10
N SER A 25 25.42 11.82 4.55
CA SER A 25 25.45 12.91 5.54
C SER A 25 25.55 12.41 6.98
N ASP A 26 24.89 11.29 7.29
CA ASP A 26 24.68 10.90 8.71
C ASP A 26 25.26 9.53 9.03
N VAL A 27 24.85 8.50 8.29
CA VAL A 27 25.09 7.10 8.72
C VAL A 27 26.53 6.65 8.44
N LEU A 28 27.07 7.04 7.29
CA LEU A 28 28.38 6.61 6.78
C LEU A 28 29.24 7.81 6.38
N HIS A 29 29.06 8.95 7.05
CA HIS A 29 29.73 10.20 6.75
C HIS A 29 31.24 10.07 6.60
N ASP A 30 31.92 9.50 7.60
CA ASP A 30 33.38 9.31 7.59
C ASP A 30 33.85 8.44 6.40
N PHE A 31 33.05 7.44 6.00
CA PHE A 31 33.36 6.60 4.84
C PHE A 31 33.14 7.33 3.52
N TYR A 32 32.13 8.20 3.47
CA TYR A 32 31.89 9.06 2.32
C TYR A 32 32.98 10.11 2.15
N GLU A 33 33.51 10.68 3.24
CA GLU A 33 34.65 11.60 3.19
C GLU A 33 35.93 10.91 2.68
N LEU A 34 36.17 9.66 3.09
CA LEU A 34 37.35 8.90 2.65
C LEU A 34 37.25 8.41 1.20
N TRP A 35 36.09 7.92 0.78
CA TRP A 35 35.87 7.28 -0.52
C TRP A 35 34.54 7.70 -1.16
N PRO A 36 34.38 8.98 -1.52
CA PRO A 36 33.11 9.51 -2.06
C PRO A 36 32.68 8.80 -3.35
N GLU A 37 33.64 8.34 -4.15
CA GLU A 37 33.42 7.63 -5.42
C GLU A 37 32.72 6.29 -5.26
N LYS A 38 32.77 5.67 -4.07
CA LYS A 38 32.09 4.39 -3.81
C LYS A 38 30.57 4.55 -3.69
N PHE A 39 30.08 5.76 -3.42
CA PHE A 39 28.68 5.98 -3.08
C PHE A 39 27.82 6.26 -4.31
N MET A 40 26.82 5.42 -4.55
CA MET A 40 25.89 5.54 -5.67
C MET A 40 24.43 5.42 -5.23
N ASN A 41 23.50 5.82 -6.09
CA ASN A 41 22.06 5.65 -5.85
C ASN A 41 21.47 4.67 -6.87
N VAL A 42 20.78 3.64 -6.38
CA VAL A 42 19.97 2.77 -7.22
C VAL A 42 18.57 2.72 -6.63
N THR A 43 17.65 3.51 -7.19
CA THR A 43 16.27 3.57 -6.69
C THR A 43 15.58 2.22 -6.87
N ASN A 44 14.92 1.73 -5.82
CA ASN A 44 14.18 0.47 -5.89
C ASN A 44 13.10 0.49 -6.98
N GLY A 45 12.95 -0.64 -7.67
CA GLY A 45 11.89 -0.89 -8.63
C GLY A 45 11.09 -2.14 -8.28
N VAL A 46 9.93 -2.28 -8.91
CA VAL A 46 9.11 -3.49 -8.87
C VAL A 46 8.86 -3.98 -10.30
N THR A 47 8.79 -5.30 -10.49
CA THR A 47 8.57 -5.84 -11.84
C THR A 47 7.11 -5.64 -12.29
N PRO A 48 6.85 -5.00 -13.44
CA PRO A 48 5.49 -4.79 -13.94
C PRO A 48 4.84 -6.11 -14.38
N ARG A 49 5.64 -7.14 -14.69
CA ARG A 49 5.14 -8.46 -15.07
C ARG A 49 4.32 -9.09 -13.94
N ARG A 50 4.81 -9.03 -12.71
CA ARG A 50 4.11 -9.64 -11.55
C ARG A 50 3.04 -8.73 -10.97
N TRP A 51 3.34 -7.44 -10.83
CA TRP A 51 2.56 -6.48 -10.05
C TRP A 51 1.58 -5.65 -10.88
N LEU A 52 1.53 -5.88 -12.19
CA LEU A 52 0.50 -5.35 -13.07
C LEU A 52 -0.03 -6.43 -14.02
N ALA A 53 0.85 -7.00 -14.87
CA ALA A 53 0.44 -7.95 -15.92
C ALA A 53 -0.26 -9.21 -15.37
N VAL A 54 0.35 -9.86 -14.39
CA VAL A 54 -0.20 -11.09 -13.77
C VAL A 54 -1.26 -10.79 -12.72
N SER A 55 -1.07 -9.75 -11.90
CA SER A 55 -1.99 -9.46 -10.79
C SER A 55 -3.29 -8.79 -11.22
N ASN A 56 -3.30 -8.11 -12.38
CA ASN A 56 -4.46 -7.41 -12.89
C ASN A 56 -4.62 -7.66 -14.40
N PRO A 57 -4.98 -8.89 -14.80
CA PRO A 57 -5.06 -9.28 -16.20
C PRO A 57 -6.08 -8.44 -16.98
N GLU A 58 -7.21 -8.07 -16.39
CA GLU A 58 -8.21 -7.24 -17.09
C GLU A 58 -7.69 -5.82 -17.37
N GLN A 59 -6.97 -5.22 -16.42
CA GLN A 59 -6.30 -3.93 -16.64
C GLN A 59 -5.21 -4.04 -17.70
N THR A 60 -4.52 -5.17 -17.72
CA THR A 60 -3.45 -5.46 -18.68
C THR A 60 -4.00 -5.54 -20.09
N GLU A 61 -5.10 -6.26 -20.32
CA GLU A 61 -5.78 -6.33 -21.61
C GLU A 61 -6.31 -4.96 -22.04
N LEU A 62 -6.88 -4.18 -21.11
CA LEU A 62 -7.31 -2.80 -21.40
C LEU A 62 -6.13 -1.94 -21.87
N MET A 63 -4.99 -2.02 -21.19
CA MET A 63 -3.78 -1.28 -21.57
C MET A 63 -3.23 -1.76 -22.91
N ILE A 64 -3.19 -3.07 -23.16
CA ILE A 64 -2.76 -3.65 -24.44
C ILE A 64 -3.63 -3.14 -25.59
N SER A 65 -4.94 -3.04 -25.40
CA SER A 65 -5.86 -2.53 -26.43
C SER A 65 -5.59 -1.08 -26.84
N LYS A 66 -4.92 -0.29 -26.00
CA LYS A 66 -4.62 1.13 -26.26
C LYS A 66 -3.18 1.39 -26.70
N ILE A 67 -2.21 0.72 -26.10
CA ILE A 67 -0.78 1.03 -26.26
C ILE A 67 0.07 -0.18 -26.69
N GLY A 68 -0.56 -1.33 -27.00
CA GLY A 68 0.15 -2.56 -27.35
C GLY A 68 0.73 -3.29 -26.14
N GLN A 69 1.44 -4.40 -26.36
CA GLN A 69 1.98 -5.25 -25.29
C GLN A 69 3.41 -4.90 -24.86
N ASP A 70 4.11 -4.06 -25.63
CA ASP A 70 5.53 -3.79 -25.43
C ASP A 70 5.83 -3.11 -24.10
N TRP A 71 4.85 -2.42 -23.49
CA TRP A 71 4.99 -1.82 -22.15
C TRP A 71 5.30 -2.83 -21.04
N ILE A 72 4.95 -4.11 -21.22
CA ILE A 72 5.29 -5.18 -20.27
C ILE A 72 6.82 -5.36 -20.23
N GLY A 73 7.47 -5.19 -21.38
CA GLY A 73 8.91 -5.18 -21.58
C GLY A 73 9.58 -3.89 -21.13
N ASP A 74 8.93 -2.77 -21.46
CA ASP A 74 9.43 -1.39 -21.39
C ASP A 74 8.39 -0.46 -20.72
N LEU A 75 8.50 -0.31 -19.39
CA LEU A 75 7.46 0.31 -18.57
C LEU A 75 7.20 1.79 -18.92
N ASP A 76 8.18 2.47 -19.49
CA ASP A 76 8.08 3.89 -19.85
C ASP A 76 6.98 4.15 -20.89
N GLN A 77 6.60 3.14 -21.66
CA GLN A 77 5.50 3.20 -22.62
C GLN A 77 4.12 3.41 -21.98
N ILE A 78 3.96 3.18 -20.67
CA ILE A 78 2.72 3.49 -19.94
C ILE A 78 2.35 4.98 -20.08
N SER A 79 3.33 5.87 -20.21
CA SER A 79 3.10 7.31 -20.46
C SER A 79 2.18 7.59 -21.65
N GLN A 80 2.15 6.69 -22.64
CA GLN A 80 1.26 6.82 -23.79
C GLN A 80 -0.23 6.80 -23.40
N LEU A 81 -0.60 6.24 -22.24
CA LEU A 81 -1.97 6.23 -21.74
C LEU A 81 -2.50 7.62 -21.38
N GLU A 82 -1.63 8.60 -21.14
CA GLU A 82 -2.02 9.97 -20.79
C GLU A 82 -2.95 10.59 -21.84
N ARG A 83 -2.78 10.22 -23.12
CA ARG A 83 -3.64 10.70 -24.22
C ARG A 83 -5.12 10.27 -24.09
N TYR A 84 -5.39 9.23 -23.29
CA TYR A 84 -6.74 8.71 -23.04
C TYR A 84 -7.31 9.16 -21.69
N ALA A 85 -6.57 9.93 -20.88
CA ALA A 85 -6.99 10.30 -19.53
C ALA A 85 -8.35 11.04 -19.50
N GLU A 86 -8.65 11.84 -20.53
CA GLU A 86 -9.93 12.56 -20.64
C GLU A 86 -10.98 11.86 -21.49
N ASP A 87 -10.67 10.72 -22.11
CA ASP A 87 -11.64 9.91 -22.85
C ASP A 87 -12.67 9.32 -21.87
N SER A 88 -13.94 9.69 -22.03
CA SER A 88 -15.03 9.23 -21.17
C SER A 88 -15.29 7.72 -21.27
N ALA A 89 -15.12 7.13 -22.45
CA ALA A 89 -15.31 5.70 -22.66
C ALA A 89 -14.17 4.93 -22.00
N PHE A 90 -12.92 5.38 -22.18
CA PHE A 90 -11.76 4.77 -21.52
C PHE A 90 -11.85 4.86 -20.00
N ARG A 91 -12.22 6.01 -19.44
CA ARG A 91 -12.45 6.17 -17.99
C ARG A 91 -13.59 5.29 -17.46
N ALA A 92 -14.60 5.00 -18.27
CA ALA A 92 -15.66 4.07 -17.89
C ALA A 92 -15.15 2.62 -17.85
N GLU A 93 -14.42 2.19 -18.88
CA GLU A 93 -13.77 0.87 -18.93
C GLU A 93 -12.79 0.67 -17.77
N TRP A 94 -11.93 1.66 -17.51
CA TRP A 94 -10.98 1.63 -16.40
C TRP A 94 -11.67 1.45 -15.04
N ARG A 95 -12.77 2.18 -14.80
CA ARG A 95 -13.55 2.04 -13.56
C ARG A 95 -14.24 0.68 -13.46
N ASN A 96 -14.72 0.12 -14.57
CA ASN A 96 -15.33 -1.21 -14.59
C ASN A 96 -14.31 -2.30 -14.25
N VAL A 97 -13.09 -2.20 -14.79
CA VAL A 97 -11.97 -3.08 -14.44
C VAL A 97 -11.66 -2.98 -12.95
N GLN A 98 -11.47 -1.78 -12.42
CA GLN A 98 -11.22 -1.56 -10.99
C GLN A 98 -12.32 -2.17 -10.12
N TYR A 99 -13.59 -1.96 -10.48
CA TYR A 99 -14.72 -2.52 -9.74
C TYR A 99 -14.72 -4.06 -9.75
N ALA A 100 -14.42 -4.69 -10.90
CA ALA A 100 -14.33 -6.14 -11.00
C ALA A 100 -13.25 -6.74 -10.09
N VAL A 101 -12.09 -6.07 -10.00
CA VAL A 101 -11.03 -6.45 -9.06
C VAL A 101 -11.50 -6.34 -7.61
N LYS A 102 -12.19 -5.24 -7.26
CA LYS A 102 -12.72 -5.04 -5.90
C LYS A 102 -13.73 -6.12 -5.52
N VAL A 103 -14.62 -6.51 -6.42
CA VAL A 103 -15.57 -7.62 -6.21
C VAL A 103 -14.84 -8.94 -5.91
N ARG A 104 -13.74 -9.25 -6.61
CA ARG A 104 -12.94 -10.43 -6.28
C ARG A 104 -12.33 -10.35 -4.88
N LEU A 105 -11.82 -9.18 -4.51
CA LEU A 105 -11.28 -8.97 -3.18
C LEU A 105 -12.37 -9.08 -2.09
N THR A 106 -13.60 -8.61 -2.33
CA THR A 106 -14.68 -8.75 -1.35
C THR A 106 -15.03 -10.20 -1.08
N GLN A 107 -15.04 -11.04 -2.12
CA GLN A 107 -15.25 -12.48 -1.96
C GLN A 107 -14.14 -13.10 -1.10
N TYR A 108 -12.88 -12.79 -1.42
CA TYR A 108 -11.73 -13.27 -0.66
C TYR A 108 -11.78 -12.83 0.82
N ILE A 109 -12.15 -11.57 1.08
CA ILE A 109 -12.30 -11.04 2.45
C ILE A 109 -13.39 -11.83 3.19
N ALA A 110 -14.55 -12.06 2.57
CA ALA A 110 -15.64 -12.80 3.16
C ALA A 110 -15.23 -14.25 3.48
N ASP A 111 -14.57 -14.93 2.54
CA ASP A 111 -14.12 -16.32 2.72
C ASP A 111 -13.06 -16.46 3.82
N THR A 112 -12.20 -15.46 3.98
CA THR A 112 -11.06 -15.51 4.92
C THR A 112 -11.42 -15.01 6.33
N THR A 113 -12.31 -14.03 6.42
CA THR A 113 -12.57 -13.29 7.67
C THR A 113 -14.03 -13.36 8.13
N GLY A 114 -14.95 -13.81 7.27
CA GLY A 114 -16.39 -13.75 7.50
C GLY A 114 -16.99 -12.34 7.41
N ILE A 115 -16.20 -11.32 7.09
CA ILE A 115 -16.65 -9.93 7.02
C ILE A 115 -17.15 -9.62 5.59
N ALA A 116 -18.40 -9.21 5.47
CA ALA A 116 -18.92 -8.66 4.22
C ALA A 116 -18.55 -7.16 4.09
N VAL A 117 -18.02 -6.78 2.92
CA VAL A 117 -17.65 -5.41 2.58
C VAL A 117 -18.26 -5.02 1.22
N ASP A 118 -18.57 -3.74 1.03
CA ASP A 118 -19.18 -3.24 -0.21
C ASP A 118 -18.08 -2.81 -1.21
N PRO A 119 -17.99 -3.41 -2.42
CA PRO A 119 -17.03 -3.00 -3.45
C PRO A 119 -17.24 -1.58 -3.97
N LYS A 120 -18.37 -0.92 -3.67
CA LYS A 120 -18.60 0.49 -3.99
C LYS A 120 -17.92 1.44 -3.00
N SER A 121 -17.61 0.99 -1.79
CA SER A 121 -16.84 1.77 -0.82
C SER A 121 -15.40 1.97 -1.30
N MET A 122 -14.75 3.07 -0.93
CA MET A 122 -13.34 3.29 -1.22
C MET A 122 -12.48 2.28 -0.44
N PHE A 123 -11.62 1.54 -1.13
CA PHE A 123 -10.69 0.61 -0.50
C PHE A 123 -9.40 1.34 -0.14
N ASP A 124 -9.23 1.55 1.16
CA ASP A 124 -8.16 2.31 1.79
C ASP A 124 -7.14 1.33 2.40
N ALA A 125 -6.03 1.08 1.70
CA ALA A 125 -5.14 -0.03 1.98
C ALA A 125 -3.82 0.41 2.63
N GLN A 126 -3.56 -0.09 3.84
CA GLN A 126 -2.27 0.00 4.52
C GLN A 126 -1.67 -1.38 4.74
N VAL A 127 -1.11 -1.93 3.66
CA VAL A 127 -0.55 -3.29 3.66
C VAL A 127 0.97 -3.27 3.60
N LYS A 128 1.61 -3.65 4.71
CA LYS A 128 3.08 -3.69 4.90
C LYS A 128 3.42 -4.32 6.24
N ARG A 129 4.69 -4.64 6.48
CA ARG A 129 5.17 -5.09 7.81
C ARG A 129 4.65 -4.17 8.92
N ILE A 130 4.26 -4.74 10.06
CA ILE A 130 3.77 -3.95 11.19
C ILE A 130 4.98 -3.42 11.97
N HIS A 131 5.08 -2.10 12.05
CA HIS A 131 6.20 -1.43 12.71
C HIS A 131 5.80 0.00 13.11
N GLU A 132 6.27 0.47 14.25
CA GLU A 132 5.99 1.82 14.75
C GLU A 132 6.27 2.93 13.72
N TYR A 133 7.45 2.94 13.06
CA TYR A 133 7.75 3.96 12.03
C TYR A 133 6.82 3.93 10.81
N LYS A 134 6.13 2.81 10.54
CA LYS A 134 5.15 2.68 9.44
C LYS A 134 3.76 3.19 9.82
N ARG A 135 3.58 3.54 11.10
CA ARG A 135 2.45 4.28 11.66
C ARG A 135 1.07 3.70 11.34
N GLN A 136 0.90 2.37 11.38
CA GLN A 136 -0.45 1.77 11.30
C GLN A 136 -1.37 2.27 12.42
N HIS A 137 -0.81 2.52 13.61
CA HIS A 137 -1.55 3.12 14.72
C HIS A 137 -2.06 4.54 14.41
N LEU A 138 -1.32 5.35 13.64
CA LEU A 138 -1.80 6.67 13.19
C LEU A 138 -3.04 6.54 12.30
N ASN A 139 -3.05 5.57 11.38
CA ASN A 139 -4.23 5.28 10.57
C ASN A 139 -5.42 4.84 11.44
N VAL A 140 -5.19 4.00 12.46
CA VAL A 140 -6.24 3.65 13.43
C VAL A 140 -6.80 4.88 14.16
N LEU A 141 -5.97 5.84 14.55
CA LEU A 141 -6.45 7.08 15.17
C LEU A 141 -7.33 7.91 14.20
N TYR A 142 -6.99 7.92 12.91
CA TYR A 142 -7.84 8.53 11.89
C TYR A 142 -9.18 7.79 11.76
N ILE A 143 -9.18 6.46 11.72
CA ILE A 143 -10.39 5.64 11.71
C ILE A 143 -11.29 5.95 12.91
N LEU A 144 -10.71 6.01 14.12
CA LEU A 144 -11.45 6.37 15.34
C LEU A 144 -12.02 7.79 15.28
N THR A 145 -11.29 8.73 14.66
CA THR A 145 -11.80 10.08 14.42
C THR A 145 -13.03 10.08 13.51
N GLN A 146 -12.99 9.30 12.42
CA GLN A 146 -14.12 9.15 11.50
C GLN A 146 -15.31 8.45 12.19
N TYR A 147 -15.05 7.41 12.96
CA TYR A 147 -16.05 6.72 13.79
C TYR A 147 -16.75 7.71 14.74
N HIS A 148 -15.98 8.48 15.52
CA HIS A 148 -16.55 9.47 16.45
C HIS A 148 -17.35 10.57 15.75
N ARG A 149 -16.94 11.00 14.56
CA ARG A 149 -17.69 11.98 13.76
C ARG A 149 -19.05 11.45 13.35
N LEU A 150 -19.12 10.20 12.88
CA LEU A 150 -20.38 9.55 12.52
C LEU A 150 -21.29 9.34 13.74
N LYS A 151 -20.74 8.93 14.88
CA LYS A 151 -21.53 8.79 16.12
C LYS A 151 -22.11 10.12 16.60
N LYS A 152 -21.38 11.22 16.45
CA LYS A 152 -21.86 12.56 16.83
C LYS A 152 -22.88 13.13 15.83
N ASN A 153 -22.75 12.79 14.54
CA ASN A 153 -23.66 13.23 13.50
C ASN A 153 -23.94 12.07 12.53
N PRO A 154 -24.97 11.24 12.79
CA PRO A 154 -25.32 10.12 11.92
C PRO A 154 -25.72 10.50 10.49
N ARG A 155 -26.03 11.78 10.24
CA ARG A 155 -26.36 12.34 8.92
C ARG A 155 -25.15 12.93 8.21
N LEU A 156 -23.95 12.77 8.76
CA LEU A 156 -22.73 13.26 8.13
C LEU A 156 -22.50 12.50 6.82
N GLU A 157 -22.53 13.23 5.70
CA GLU A 157 -22.22 12.67 4.39
C GLU A 157 -20.70 12.53 4.24
N ILE A 158 -20.21 11.29 4.31
CA ILE A 158 -18.85 10.91 3.94
C ILE A 158 -18.91 9.81 2.90
N ALA A 159 -17.87 9.73 2.05
CA ALA A 159 -17.70 8.58 1.19
C ALA A 159 -17.48 7.33 2.06
N ALA A 160 -18.23 6.25 1.77
CA ALA A 160 -18.05 4.97 2.44
C ALA A 160 -16.61 4.47 2.24
N ARG A 161 -16.01 3.92 3.29
CA ARG A 161 -14.62 3.40 3.26
C ARG A 161 -14.50 2.03 3.88
N THR A 162 -13.73 1.18 3.22
CA THR A 162 -13.24 -0.08 3.76
C THR A 162 -11.72 0.04 3.98
N PHE A 163 -11.31 0.10 5.24
CA PHE A 163 -9.90 0.12 5.63
C PHE A 163 -9.34 -1.29 5.64
N LEU A 164 -8.31 -1.52 4.84
CA LEU A 164 -7.65 -2.80 4.66
C LEU A 164 -6.25 -2.75 5.29
N PHE A 165 -6.07 -3.50 6.37
CA PHE A 165 -4.75 -3.75 6.96
C PHE A 165 -4.26 -5.13 6.57
N GLY A 166 -2.94 -5.25 6.43
CA GLY A 166 -2.28 -6.53 6.21
C GLY A 166 -0.80 -6.42 6.52
N GLY A 167 -0.26 -7.38 7.24
CA GLY A 167 1.15 -7.36 7.63
C GLY A 167 1.48 -8.36 8.72
N LYS A 168 2.79 -8.56 8.93
CA LYS A 168 3.33 -9.40 9.99
C LYS A 168 4.14 -8.56 10.97
N ALA A 169 4.02 -8.87 12.25
CA ALA A 169 4.91 -8.39 13.31
C ALA A 169 5.99 -9.46 13.57
N ALA A 170 7.22 -9.03 13.87
CA ALA A 170 8.25 -9.97 14.30
C ALA A 170 7.84 -10.63 15.64
N PRO A 171 8.17 -11.91 15.89
CA PRO A 171 7.68 -12.63 17.07
C PRO A 171 8.01 -11.95 18.41
N GLY A 172 9.21 -11.38 18.53
CA GLY A 172 9.67 -10.66 19.73
C GLY A 172 9.26 -9.19 19.78
N TYR A 173 8.59 -8.65 18.77
CA TYR A 173 8.23 -7.24 18.71
C TYR A 173 6.86 -7.01 19.37
N PHE A 174 6.89 -6.91 20.71
CA PHE A 174 5.69 -6.79 21.53
C PHE A 174 4.79 -5.61 21.13
N MET A 175 5.35 -4.42 20.93
CA MET A 175 4.58 -3.24 20.55
C MET A 175 3.88 -3.40 19.19
N ALA A 176 4.57 -3.97 18.19
CA ALA A 176 3.96 -4.26 16.88
C ALA A 176 2.78 -5.24 17.00
N LYS A 177 2.85 -6.24 17.91
CA LYS A 177 1.74 -7.15 18.18
C LYS A 177 0.57 -6.43 18.87
N LEU A 178 0.84 -5.48 19.77
CA LEU A 178 -0.20 -4.64 20.37
C LEU A 178 -0.88 -3.74 19.33
N ILE A 179 -0.15 -3.24 18.33
CA ILE A 179 -0.75 -2.49 17.21
C ILE A 179 -1.70 -3.39 16.40
N ILE A 180 -1.35 -4.66 16.14
CA ILE A 180 -2.28 -5.61 15.51
C ILE A 180 -3.52 -5.80 16.37
N LYS A 181 -3.35 -6.04 17.69
CA LYS A 181 -4.48 -6.20 18.61
C LYS A 181 -5.35 -4.93 18.67
N LEU A 182 -4.75 -3.74 18.61
CA LEU A 182 -5.49 -2.49 18.54
C LEU A 182 -6.35 -2.44 17.27
N ILE A 183 -5.77 -2.72 16.10
CA ILE A 183 -6.50 -2.72 14.82
C ILE A 183 -7.67 -3.71 14.87
N THR A 184 -7.44 -4.95 15.31
CA THR A 184 -8.50 -5.97 15.33
C THR A 184 -9.59 -5.65 16.34
N SER A 185 -9.25 -5.10 17.51
CA SER A 185 -10.25 -4.69 18.51
C SER A 185 -11.10 -3.52 18.02
N VAL A 186 -10.50 -2.54 17.35
CA VAL A 186 -11.23 -1.42 16.73
C VAL A 186 -12.11 -1.93 15.60
N ALA A 187 -11.63 -2.89 14.81
CA ALA A 187 -12.42 -3.51 13.74
C ALA A 187 -13.66 -4.23 14.27
N GLU A 188 -13.54 -4.99 15.36
CA GLU A 188 -14.68 -5.64 16.03
C GLU A 188 -15.73 -4.61 16.43
N VAL A 189 -15.33 -3.52 17.10
CA VAL A 189 -16.26 -2.46 17.53
C VAL A 189 -16.96 -1.79 16.33
N ILE A 190 -16.20 -1.37 15.32
CA ILE A 190 -16.74 -0.63 14.18
C ILE A 190 -17.65 -1.52 13.32
N ASN A 191 -17.22 -2.74 13.03
CA ASN A 191 -17.97 -3.62 12.13
C ASN A 191 -19.28 -4.12 12.75
N SER A 192 -19.35 -4.20 14.08
CA SER A 192 -20.55 -4.58 14.84
C SER A 192 -21.47 -3.40 15.18
N ASP A 193 -21.06 -2.14 14.97
CA ASP A 193 -21.91 -0.98 15.21
C ASP A 193 -22.87 -0.73 14.03
N PRO A 194 -24.19 -0.97 14.17
CA PRO A 194 -25.14 -0.84 13.07
C PRO A 194 -25.32 0.60 12.58
N GLU A 195 -24.94 1.61 13.38
CA GLU A 195 -25.03 3.02 12.97
C GLU A 195 -23.87 3.44 12.06
N VAL A 196 -22.75 2.72 12.09
CA VAL A 196 -21.51 3.13 11.41
C VAL A 196 -21.06 2.13 10.35
N ASN A 197 -21.37 0.84 10.51
CA ASN A 197 -20.77 -0.23 9.71
C ASN A 197 -21.17 -0.23 8.22
N GLN A 198 -22.18 0.56 7.83
CA GLN A 198 -22.55 0.80 6.43
C GLN A 198 -21.62 1.80 5.75
N GLN A 199 -21.05 2.74 6.52
CA GLN A 199 -20.15 3.78 6.01
C GLN A 199 -18.68 3.46 6.26
N LEU A 200 -18.36 2.74 7.34
CA LEU A 200 -16.99 2.37 7.69
C LEU A 200 -16.88 0.88 7.96
N LYS A 201 -15.96 0.22 7.26
CA LYS A 201 -15.51 -1.14 7.57
C LYS A 201 -14.03 -1.14 7.84
N VAL A 202 -13.58 -2.00 8.75
CA VAL A 202 -12.15 -2.22 9.00
C VAL A 202 -11.88 -3.71 8.92
N VAL A 203 -10.91 -4.10 8.09
CA VAL A 203 -10.54 -5.50 7.88
C VAL A 203 -9.05 -5.64 8.09
N PHE A 204 -8.64 -6.54 9.00
CA PHE A 204 -7.27 -7.01 9.09
C PHE A 204 -7.16 -8.35 8.39
N LEU A 205 -6.44 -8.40 7.28
CA LEU A 205 -6.27 -9.61 6.50
C LEU A 205 -5.08 -10.42 7.05
N PRO A 206 -5.32 -11.65 7.53
CA PRO A 206 -4.28 -12.46 8.16
C PRO A 206 -3.26 -12.96 7.14
N ASP A 207 -2.08 -13.34 7.64
CA ASP A 207 -1.00 -13.98 6.87
C ASP A 207 -0.57 -13.29 5.56
N TYR A 208 -0.45 -11.95 5.58
CA TYR A 208 0.01 -11.18 4.42
C TYR A 208 1.26 -11.78 3.74
N ASN A 209 1.14 -12.03 2.43
CA ASN A 209 2.18 -12.60 1.57
C ASN A 209 2.05 -12.09 0.11
N VAL A 210 2.87 -12.60 -0.81
CA VAL A 210 2.87 -12.16 -2.22
C VAL A 210 1.55 -12.47 -2.92
N THR A 211 0.99 -13.67 -2.72
CA THR A 211 -0.28 -14.09 -3.32
C THR A 211 -1.40 -13.13 -2.91
N PHE A 212 -1.44 -12.78 -1.62
CA PHE A 212 -2.40 -11.81 -1.12
C PHE A 212 -2.15 -10.40 -1.69
N GLY A 213 -0.88 -9.97 -1.79
CA GLY A 213 -0.54 -8.67 -2.38
C GLY A 213 -1.06 -8.52 -3.81
N GLN A 214 -1.04 -9.60 -4.60
CA GLN A 214 -1.59 -9.60 -5.96
C GLN A 214 -3.11 -9.39 -6.01
N LEU A 215 -3.84 -9.66 -4.92
CA LEU A 215 -5.27 -9.36 -4.82
C LEU A 215 -5.53 -7.94 -4.32
N VAL A 216 -4.77 -7.47 -3.33
CA VAL A 216 -5.04 -6.17 -2.70
C VAL A 216 -4.54 -4.98 -3.50
N TYR A 217 -3.33 -5.02 -4.05
CA TYR A 217 -2.80 -3.84 -4.74
C TYR A 217 -3.64 -3.41 -5.94
N PRO A 218 -4.13 -4.34 -6.79
CA PRO A 218 -5.03 -3.97 -7.87
C PRO A 218 -6.38 -3.41 -7.39
N ALA A 219 -6.85 -3.79 -6.20
CA ALA A 219 -8.16 -3.39 -5.68
C ALA A 219 -8.14 -2.07 -4.88
N ALA A 220 -6.95 -1.58 -4.52
CA ALA A 220 -6.80 -0.41 -3.67
C ALA A 220 -7.15 0.86 -4.43
N ASP A 221 -8.06 1.67 -3.88
CA ASP A 221 -8.36 3.01 -4.40
C ASP A 221 -7.42 4.04 -3.78
N LEU A 222 -7.02 3.82 -2.52
CA LEU A 222 -6.06 4.64 -1.78
C LEU A 222 -4.99 3.73 -1.15
N SER A 223 -3.71 4.11 -1.29
CA SER A 223 -2.58 3.40 -0.71
C SER A 223 -1.89 4.23 0.36
N GLU A 224 -1.90 3.75 1.60
CA GLU A 224 -1.35 4.46 2.74
C GLU A 224 0.18 4.31 2.85
N GLN A 225 0.92 5.41 2.61
CA GLN A 225 2.39 5.49 2.68
C GLN A 225 2.87 6.47 3.76
N ILE A 226 2.25 6.39 4.93
CA ILE A 226 2.41 7.34 6.05
C ILE A 226 3.57 7.01 6.99
N SER A 227 4.75 6.62 6.52
CA SER A 227 5.87 6.43 7.44
C SER A 227 6.34 7.76 8.04
N THR A 228 6.96 7.78 9.22
CA THR A 228 7.62 8.99 9.73
C THR A 228 8.68 9.42 8.71
N ALA A 229 8.73 10.70 8.37
CA ALA A 229 9.79 11.22 7.53
C ALA A 229 11.12 11.02 8.26
N ALA A 230 12.13 10.49 7.57
CA ALA A 230 13.49 10.57 8.09
C ALA A 230 13.88 12.05 8.03
N GLU A 231 14.03 12.68 9.18
CA GLU A 231 14.70 13.98 9.29
C GLU A 231 16.18 13.73 8.98
N GLY A 232 16.76 14.58 8.13
CA GLY A 232 18.20 14.61 7.86
C GLY A 232 18.90 15.70 8.63
#